data_AF-A0A845HX68-F1
#
_entry.id   AF-A0A845HX68-F1
#
_cell.length_a   1.000
_cell.length_b   1.000
_cell.length_c   1.000
_cell.angle_alpha   90.00
_cell.angle_beta   90.00
_cell.angle_gamma   90.00
#
_symmetry.space_group_name_H-M   'P 1'
#
loop_
_entity.id
_entity.type
_entity.pdbx_description
1 polymer ?
#
loop_
_entity_poly.entity_id
_entity_poly.type
_entity_poly.pdbx_seq_one_letter_code
_entity_poly.pdbx_strand_id
1 'polypeptide(L)'
;MGQPTILVVDDFAVMRDLVVHQLKLLGMTDVHTASNGEDALKLLAGRSFSLVLSDWSMPGMSGLGLLKQVRSNPALARLPFILVTAEIQREKVAAAIEAKVSDFLLKPFRPDELERRIQAALGGQRLAPPVAAAPAPAAPAQRQTVLVVDDTPANLTLVGGLLRDDYQVKLAARGDKALQLCASSAPDLVLLDLMMPEMDGFEVCRRLKADPATAHIPVIFLTAVSDASRTVEGLALGAVDYVSKPIEPMILKARVATALRTARDRENLRAQFDLALENARLREEVERITRHDLHNPLAAIIGMSSAMLLEGPLNETQNRQLVAIERTANDMLDMLKLSALLLRMEAGDYRPEPHPVDLAALLQRVADESRGICAGRHISIVLELGAARSVAGNQLLLYSMLHNLVRNATEASTAGDTVRITLAADGEIRIHNRAAVPEPMRERFFEKYATSGKENGSGLGTYSARLITEAHGGSIAMTTSDVDGTTLAIVLPAK
;
A
#
# COMPACT_ATOMS: atom_id res chain seq x y z
N MET A 1 -32.96 -3.88 12.05
CA MET A 1 -32.52 -2.70 11.27
C MET A 1 -32.12 -3.18 9.89
N GLY A 2 -32.53 -2.50 8.82
CA GLY A 2 -32.14 -2.89 7.46
C GLY A 2 -30.63 -2.84 7.27
N GLN A 3 -30.08 -3.61 6.34
CA GLN A 3 -28.66 -3.53 6.01
C GLN A 3 -28.29 -2.10 5.56
N PRO A 4 -27.15 -1.57 6.00
CA PRO A 4 -26.71 -0.23 5.60
C PRO A 4 -26.34 -0.22 4.11
N THR A 5 -26.88 0.74 3.37
CA THR A 5 -26.52 1.00 1.97
C THR A 5 -25.27 1.86 1.91
N ILE A 6 -24.18 1.38 1.31
CA ILE A 6 -22.87 2.05 1.32
C ILE A 6 -22.49 2.53 -0.08
N LEU A 7 -21.98 3.76 -0.17
CA LEU A 7 -21.35 4.30 -1.38
C LEU A 7 -19.82 4.24 -1.23
N VAL A 8 -19.14 3.60 -2.17
CA VAL A 8 -17.69 3.62 -2.28
C VAL A 8 -17.29 4.47 -3.49
N VAL A 9 -16.55 5.54 -3.25
CA VAL A 9 -16.09 6.46 -4.29
C VAL A 9 -14.57 6.42 -4.32
N ASP A 10 -13.99 5.97 -5.42
CA ASP A 10 -12.53 5.94 -5.63
C ASP A 10 -12.33 5.93 -7.15
N ASP A 11 -11.34 6.62 -7.68
CA ASP A 11 -11.10 6.69 -9.13
C ASP A 11 -10.51 5.39 -9.69
N PHE A 12 -9.84 4.61 -8.85
CA PHE A 12 -9.27 3.32 -9.22
C PHE A 12 -10.28 2.18 -9.03
N ALA A 13 -10.66 1.53 -10.15
CA ALA A 13 -11.60 0.41 -10.14
C ALA A 13 -11.18 -0.73 -9.21
N VAL A 14 -9.91 -1.12 -9.26
CA VAL A 14 -9.32 -2.17 -8.40
C VAL A 14 -9.51 -1.86 -6.92
N MET A 15 -9.34 -0.58 -6.53
CA MET A 15 -9.49 -0.18 -5.13
C MET A 15 -10.96 -0.16 -4.70
N ARG A 16 -11.88 0.28 -5.58
CA ARG A 16 -13.32 0.15 -5.33
C ARG A 16 -13.72 -1.31 -5.11
N ASP A 17 -13.27 -2.20 -5.98
CA ASP A 17 -13.61 -3.62 -5.93
C ASP A 17 -13.03 -4.30 -4.68
N LEU A 18 -11.81 -3.92 -4.28
CA LEU A 18 -11.20 -4.39 -3.03
C LEU A 18 -12.03 -3.97 -1.80
N VAL A 19 -12.41 -2.69 -1.72
CA VAL A 19 -13.24 -2.18 -0.60
C VAL A 19 -14.61 -2.85 -0.62
N VAL A 20 -15.24 -2.99 -1.79
CA VAL A 20 -16.53 -3.70 -1.94
C VAL A 20 -16.41 -5.15 -1.48
N HIS A 21 -15.33 -5.85 -1.84
CA HIS A 21 -15.09 -7.22 -1.42
C HIS A 21 -14.96 -7.32 0.11
N GLN A 22 -14.19 -6.43 0.73
CA GLN A 22 -14.06 -6.39 2.19
C GLN A 22 -15.40 -6.08 2.88
N LEU A 23 -16.19 -5.14 2.38
CA LEU A 23 -17.52 -4.84 2.90
C LEU A 23 -18.47 -6.04 2.82
N LYS A 24 -18.42 -6.80 1.71
CA LYS A 24 -19.20 -8.03 1.55
C LYS A 24 -18.79 -9.11 2.55
N LEU A 25 -17.49 -9.28 2.82
CA LEU A 25 -17.00 -10.20 3.85
C LEU A 25 -17.47 -9.82 5.26
N LEU A 26 -17.67 -8.52 5.51
CA LEU A 26 -18.24 -8.00 6.76
C LEU A 26 -19.79 -8.09 6.81
N GLY A 27 -20.41 -8.73 5.82
CA GLY A 27 -21.87 -8.90 5.75
C GLY A 27 -22.64 -7.67 5.25
N MET A 28 -21.96 -6.65 4.71
CA MET A 28 -22.57 -5.48 4.09
C MET A 28 -22.70 -5.72 2.58
N THR A 29 -23.90 -6.14 2.14
CA THR A 29 -24.11 -6.58 0.74
C THR A 29 -24.70 -5.51 -0.17
N ASP A 30 -25.30 -4.45 0.37
CA ASP A 30 -25.86 -3.33 -0.41
C ASP A 30 -24.80 -2.22 -0.61
N VAL A 31 -23.81 -2.51 -1.45
CA VAL A 31 -22.66 -1.63 -1.73
C VAL A 31 -22.70 -1.18 -3.19
N HIS A 32 -22.53 0.12 -3.40
CA HIS A 32 -22.51 0.71 -4.74
C HIS A 32 -21.30 1.61 -4.91
N THR A 33 -20.88 1.77 -6.15
CA THR A 33 -19.60 2.37 -6.49
C THR A 33 -19.76 3.58 -7.39
N ALA A 34 -18.87 4.55 -7.25
CA ALA A 34 -18.70 5.67 -8.17
C ALA A 34 -17.22 5.90 -8.45
N SER A 35 -16.88 6.25 -9.69
CA SER A 35 -15.49 6.44 -10.12
C SER A 35 -14.97 7.87 -9.94
N ASN A 36 -15.82 8.81 -9.53
CA ASN A 36 -15.46 10.21 -9.30
C ASN A 36 -16.54 10.89 -8.45
N GLY A 37 -16.26 12.12 -7.99
CA GLY A 37 -17.18 12.88 -7.16
C GLY A 37 -18.49 13.30 -7.85
N GLU A 38 -18.48 13.54 -9.16
CA GLU A 38 -19.68 13.95 -9.90
C GLU A 38 -20.70 12.81 -10.02
N ASP A 39 -20.23 11.61 -10.34
CA ASP A 39 -21.06 10.41 -10.40
C ASP A 39 -21.57 10.01 -9.01
N ALA A 40 -20.77 10.22 -7.96
CA ALA A 40 -21.21 10.07 -6.59
C ALA A 40 -22.39 11.00 -6.26
N LEU A 41 -22.32 12.28 -6.68
CA LEU A 41 -23.43 13.23 -6.47
C LEU A 41 -24.70 12.84 -7.23
N LYS A 42 -24.58 12.34 -8.46
CA LYS A 42 -25.74 11.83 -9.22
C LYS A 42 -26.42 10.67 -8.49
N LEU A 43 -25.64 9.73 -7.96
CA LEU A 43 -26.16 8.61 -7.18
C LEU A 43 -26.83 9.10 -5.89
N LEU A 44 -26.19 10.02 -5.17
CA LEU A 44 -26.72 10.60 -3.93
C LEU A 44 -28.02 11.39 -4.13
N ALA A 45 -28.28 11.90 -5.33
CA ALA A 45 -29.54 12.55 -5.67
C ALA A 45 -30.67 11.54 -5.96
N GLY A 46 -30.32 10.36 -6.50
CA GLY A 46 -31.29 9.34 -6.92
C GLY A 46 -31.73 8.37 -5.81
N ARG A 47 -31.01 8.32 -4.68
CA ARG A 47 -31.30 7.36 -3.60
C ARG A 47 -30.69 7.76 -2.25
N SER A 48 -31.18 7.13 -1.19
CA SER A 48 -30.61 7.23 0.15
C SER A 48 -29.42 6.28 0.35
N PHE A 49 -28.41 6.77 1.05
CA PHE A 49 -27.28 5.99 1.54
C PHE A 49 -27.16 6.12 3.05
N SER A 50 -26.53 5.13 3.68
CA SER A 50 -26.23 5.13 5.12
C SER A 50 -24.81 5.61 5.41
N LEU A 51 -23.88 5.44 4.46
CA LEU A 51 -22.48 5.84 4.59
C LEU A 51 -21.86 6.10 3.21
N VAL A 52 -20.95 7.08 3.14
CA VAL A 52 -20.04 7.28 2.01
C VAL A 52 -18.60 7.02 2.47
N LEU A 53 -17.90 6.14 1.76
CA LEU A 53 -16.45 5.94 1.80
C LEU A 53 -15.88 6.56 0.54
N SER A 54 -15.12 7.64 0.66
CA SER A 54 -14.56 8.34 -0.50
C SER A 54 -13.05 8.42 -0.42
N ASP A 55 -12.36 8.08 -1.49
CA ASP A 55 -10.96 8.44 -1.64
C ASP A 55 -10.80 9.96 -1.61
N TRP A 56 -9.70 10.41 -1.03
CA TRP A 56 -9.37 11.82 -0.95
C TRP A 56 -8.97 12.37 -2.33
N SER A 57 -8.15 11.65 -3.06
CA SER A 57 -7.39 12.13 -4.21
C SER A 57 -7.98 11.64 -5.53
N MET A 58 -9.16 12.15 -5.86
CA MET A 58 -9.82 11.84 -7.14
C MET A 58 -9.63 12.96 -8.17
N PRO A 59 -9.45 12.64 -9.46
CA PRO A 59 -9.41 13.62 -10.55
C PRO A 59 -10.70 14.44 -10.65
N GLY A 60 -10.56 15.73 -11.00
CA GLY A 60 -11.68 16.66 -11.07
C GLY A 60 -12.16 17.07 -9.67
N MET A 61 -13.11 16.34 -9.11
CA MET A 61 -13.64 16.60 -7.77
C MET A 61 -12.98 15.68 -6.74
N SER A 62 -12.13 16.26 -5.89
CA SER A 62 -11.53 15.53 -4.76
C SER A 62 -12.57 15.08 -3.74
N GLY A 63 -12.23 14.09 -2.90
CA GLY A 63 -13.12 13.62 -1.83
C GLY A 63 -13.52 14.72 -0.85
N LEU A 64 -12.62 15.68 -0.58
CA LEU A 64 -12.95 16.87 0.21
C LEU A 64 -13.93 17.79 -0.52
N GLY A 65 -13.79 17.95 -1.84
CA GLY A 65 -14.74 18.68 -2.68
C GLY A 65 -16.13 18.05 -2.64
N LEU A 66 -16.18 16.72 -2.79
CA LEU A 66 -17.40 15.92 -2.68
C LEU A 66 -18.05 16.10 -1.30
N LEU A 67 -17.28 15.97 -0.21
CA LEU A 67 -17.77 16.17 1.15
C LEU A 67 -18.43 17.55 1.33
N LYS A 68 -17.79 18.62 0.83
CA LYS A 68 -18.37 19.98 0.92
C LYS A 68 -19.71 20.08 0.19
N GLN A 69 -19.86 19.43 -0.96
CA GLN A 69 -21.12 19.38 -1.71
C GLN A 69 -22.19 18.53 -1.01
N VAL A 70 -21.80 17.40 -0.41
CA VAL A 70 -22.72 16.57 0.40
C VAL A 70 -23.23 17.37 1.60
N ARG A 71 -22.41 18.22 2.19
CA ARG A 71 -22.76 19.03 3.37
C ARG A 71 -23.56 20.28 3.04
N SER A 72 -23.46 20.81 1.83
CA SER A 72 -24.29 21.93 1.36
C SER A 72 -25.73 21.51 1.09
N ASN A 73 -25.98 20.22 0.82
CA ASN A 73 -27.33 19.68 0.65
C ASN A 73 -27.98 19.35 2.02
N PRO A 74 -29.08 20.02 2.41
CA PRO A 74 -29.73 19.79 3.71
C PRO A 74 -30.16 18.34 3.95
N ALA A 75 -30.55 17.61 2.89
CA ALA A 75 -30.96 16.21 2.98
C ALA A 75 -29.79 15.25 3.27
N LEU A 76 -28.57 15.63 2.88
CA LEU A 76 -27.36 14.80 3.02
C LEU A 76 -26.38 15.34 4.07
N ALA A 77 -26.68 16.49 4.69
CA ALA A 77 -25.78 17.18 5.61
C ALA A 77 -25.36 16.34 6.83
N ARG A 78 -26.17 15.33 7.20
CA ARG A 78 -25.88 14.41 8.31
C ARG A 78 -25.40 13.03 7.86
N LEU A 79 -25.32 12.77 6.55
CA LEU A 79 -24.87 11.49 6.01
C LEU A 79 -23.45 11.18 6.51
N PRO A 80 -23.21 10.04 7.19
CA PRO A 80 -21.87 9.60 7.54
C PRO A 80 -20.94 9.59 6.33
N PHE A 81 -19.77 10.19 6.48
CA PHE A 81 -18.81 10.36 5.40
C PHE A 81 -17.39 10.12 5.93
N ILE A 82 -16.74 9.08 5.40
CA ILE A 82 -15.37 8.69 5.75
C ILE A 82 -14.46 8.99 4.56
N LEU A 83 -13.37 9.72 4.81
CA LEU A 83 -12.34 9.97 3.81
C LEU A 83 -11.22 8.93 3.90
N VAL A 84 -10.97 8.23 2.80
CA VAL A 84 -9.89 7.27 2.65
C VAL A 84 -8.68 8.01 2.06
N THR A 85 -7.50 7.93 2.68
CA THR A 85 -6.31 8.68 2.25
C THR A 85 -5.03 7.89 2.47
N ALA A 86 -4.01 8.10 1.64
CA ALA A 86 -2.67 7.53 1.82
C ALA A 86 -1.79 8.35 2.78
N GLU A 87 -2.10 9.63 3.02
CA GLU A 87 -1.30 10.52 3.84
C GLU A 87 -2.18 11.50 4.64
N ILE A 88 -1.74 11.90 5.82
CA ILE A 88 -2.47 12.77 6.74
C ILE A 88 -1.62 13.99 7.08
N GLN A 89 -1.84 15.07 6.32
CA GLN A 89 -1.21 16.37 6.53
C GLN A 89 -2.13 17.26 7.38
N ARG A 90 -1.59 17.89 8.43
CA ARG A 90 -2.36 18.70 9.41
C ARG A 90 -3.29 19.73 8.76
N GLU A 91 -2.81 20.44 7.75
CA GLU A 91 -3.57 21.48 7.04
C GLU A 91 -4.76 20.90 6.27
N LYS A 92 -4.58 19.74 5.62
CA LYS A 92 -5.64 19.05 4.88
C LYS A 92 -6.71 18.47 5.82
N VAL A 93 -6.29 17.90 6.95
CA VAL A 93 -7.20 17.37 7.98
C VAL A 93 -8.10 18.45 8.55
N ALA A 94 -7.56 19.64 8.83
CA ALA A 94 -8.34 20.77 9.35
C ALA A 94 -9.51 21.13 8.43
N ALA A 95 -9.26 21.21 7.11
CA ALA A 95 -10.28 21.53 6.12
C ALA A 95 -11.41 20.47 6.05
N ALA A 96 -11.08 19.19 6.22
CA ALA A 96 -12.09 18.11 6.26
C ALA A 96 -12.89 18.10 7.57
N ILE A 97 -12.26 18.41 8.69
CA ILE A 97 -12.95 18.55 9.99
C ILE A 97 -13.92 19.72 9.96
N GLU A 98 -13.50 20.86 9.40
CA GLU A 98 -14.34 22.05 9.19
C GLU A 98 -15.54 21.71 8.28
N ALA A 99 -15.32 20.93 7.23
CA ALA A 99 -16.36 20.36 6.39
C ALA A 99 -17.18 19.25 7.08
N LYS A 100 -17.01 19.00 8.38
CA LYS A 100 -17.78 18.01 9.17
C LYS A 100 -17.68 16.59 8.60
N VAL A 101 -16.48 16.15 8.23
CA VAL A 101 -16.19 14.73 7.96
C VAL A 101 -16.49 13.89 9.21
N SER A 102 -17.04 12.68 9.00
CA SER A 102 -17.35 11.76 10.10
C SER A 102 -16.10 11.08 10.62
N ASP A 103 -15.22 10.63 9.72
CA ASP A 103 -13.96 9.98 10.08
C ASP A 103 -12.98 9.93 8.89
N PHE A 104 -11.78 9.39 9.11
CA PHE A 104 -10.85 9.06 8.03
C PHE A 104 -10.32 7.63 8.16
N LEU A 105 -9.87 7.08 7.04
CA LEU A 105 -9.27 5.75 6.93
C LEU A 105 -7.93 5.86 6.17
N LEU A 106 -6.86 5.29 6.72
CA LEU A 106 -5.51 5.41 6.17
C LEU A 106 -5.17 4.19 5.31
N LYS A 107 -4.72 4.39 4.07
CA LYS A 107 -4.23 3.31 3.17
C LYS A 107 -2.76 2.99 3.49
N PRO A 108 -2.33 1.72 3.55
CA PRO A 108 -3.16 0.51 3.55
C PRO A 108 -3.85 0.29 4.92
N PHE A 109 -5.11 -0.15 4.90
CA PHE A 109 -5.88 -0.47 6.11
C PHE A 109 -6.13 -1.97 6.23
N ARG A 110 -6.22 -2.44 7.48
CA ARG A 110 -6.62 -3.82 7.78
C ARG A 110 -8.16 -3.92 7.80
N PRO A 111 -8.75 -5.10 7.51
CA PRO A 111 -10.21 -5.28 7.51
C PRO A 111 -10.88 -4.91 8.83
N ASP A 112 -10.23 -5.20 9.97
CA ASP A 112 -10.72 -4.88 11.31
C ASP A 112 -10.79 -3.36 11.56
N GLU A 113 -9.86 -2.59 11.00
CA GLU A 113 -9.89 -1.12 11.09
C GLU A 113 -11.02 -0.52 10.26
N LEU A 114 -11.23 -1.04 9.04
CA LEU A 114 -12.34 -0.63 8.17
C LEU A 114 -13.69 -0.88 8.87
N GLU A 115 -13.90 -2.07 9.43
CA GLU A 115 -15.12 -2.43 10.15
C GLU A 115 -15.39 -1.48 11.32
N ARG A 116 -14.38 -1.26 12.18
CA ARG A 116 -14.50 -0.39 13.36
C ARG A 116 -14.90 1.03 12.99
N ARG A 117 -14.28 1.60 11.95
CA ARG A 117 -14.54 2.97 11.46
C ARG A 117 -15.96 3.10 10.92
N ILE A 118 -16.42 2.12 10.16
CA ILE A 118 -17.78 2.08 9.62
C ILE A 118 -18.82 2.01 10.75
N GLN A 119 -18.62 1.12 11.71
CA GLN A 119 -19.55 0.95 12.84
C GLN A 119 -19.65 2.23 13.67
N ALA A 120 -18.53 2.89 13.96
CA ALA A 120 -18.54 4.16 14.68
C ALA A 120 -19.26 5.27 13.89
N ALA A 121 -18.96 5.40 12.58
CA ALA A 121 -19.59 6.40 11.73
C ALA A 121 -21.11 6.20 11.59
N LEU A 122 -21.57 4.95 11.45
CA LEU A 122 -23.00 4.61 11.42
C LEU A 122 -23.68 4.82 12.79
N GLY A 123 -22.95 4.56 13.89
CA GLY A 123 -23.41 4.79 15.27
C GLY A 123 -23.39 6.25 15.70
N GLY A 124 -22.98 7.19 14.84
CA GLY A 124 -22.87 8.61 15.15
C GLY A 124 -21.71 8.96 16.10
N GLN A 125 -20.82 8.01 16.38
CA GLN A 125 -19.58 8.23 17.12
C GLN A 125 -18.51 8.77 16.17
N ARG A 126 -18.02 9.97 16.47
CA ARG A 126 -16.87 10.54 15.77
C ARG A 126 -15.60 9.94 16.39
N LEU A 127 -14.90 9.06 15.67
CA LEU A 127 -13.56 8.65 16.07
C LEU A 127 -12.59 9.77 15.69
N ALA A 128 -11.52 9.93 16.47
CA ALA A 128 -10.49 10.91 16.16
C ALA A 128 -9.89 10.61 14.76
N PRO A 129 -9.53 11.65 13.97
CA PRO A 129 -8.78 11.46 12.74
C PRO A 129 -7.59 10.54 13.00
N PRO A 130 -7.15 9.72 12.04
CA PRO A 130 -5.90 8.99 12.11
C PRO A 130 -4.74 9.99 11.97
N VAL A 131 -4.63 10.95 12.89
CA VAL A 131 -3.37 11.65 13.12
C VAL A 131 -2.36 10.53 13.38
N ALA A 132 -1.38 10.36 12.47
CA ALA A 132 -0.32 9.34 12.48
C ALA A 132 -0.49 8.36 13.63
N ALA A 133 -1.27 7.29 13.37
CA ALA A 133 -1.81 6.47 14.42
C ALA A 133 -0.73 6.05 15.42
N ALA A 134 -0.96 6.40 16.68
CA ALA A 134 -0.53 5.57 17.80
C ALA A 134 -0.79 4.08 17.44
N PRO A 135 0.08 3.14 17.82
CA PRO A 135 0.04 1.82 17.22
C PRO A 135 -1.28 1.14 17.64
N ALA A 136 -1.67 0.09 16.92
CA ALA A 136 -2.82 -0.74 17.28
C ALA A 136 -2.79 -1.13 18.78
N PRO A 137 -3.96 -1.28 19.44
CA PRO A 137 -4.02 -1.71 20.82
C PRO A 137 -3.36 -3.08 20.92
N ALA A 138 -2.28 -3.14 21.69
CA ALA A 138 -1.69 -4.38 22.14
C ALA A 138 -2.77 -5.19 22.91
N ALA A 139 -2.53 -6.50 23.02
CA ALA A 139 -3.19 -7.46 23.90
C ALA A 139 -3.73 -6.81 25.21
N PRO A 140 -4.85 -7.32 25.78
CA PRO A 140 -5.77 -6.57 26.66
C PRO A 140 -5.03 -5.55 27.52
N ALA A 141 -5.25 -4.27 27.22
CA ALA A 141 -4.41 -3.18 27.70
C ALA A 141 -4.17 -3.30 29.20
N GLN A 142 -2.95 -3.70 29.56
CA GLN A 142 -2.44 -3.45 30.89
C GLN A 142 -2.56 -1.95 31.09
N ARG A 143 -3.37 -1.53 32.06
CA ARG A 143 -3.60 -0.10 32.33
C ARG A 143 -2.24 0.57 32.46
N GLN A 144 -2.03 1.65 31.70
CA GLN A 144 -0.78 2.41 31.76
C GLN A 144 -0.48 2.77 33.21
N THR A 145 0.76 2.56 33.62
CA THR A 145 1.21 2.74 35.00
C THR A 145 1.69 4.17 35.21
N VAL A 146 1.03 4.91 36.10
CA VAL A 146 1.45 6.24 36.53
C VAL A 146 2.05 6.14 37.93
N LEU A 147 3.30 6.56 38.08
CA LEU A 147 3.95 6.67 39.39
C LEU A 147 3.74 8.08 39.94
N VAL A 148 3.13 8.20 41.11
CA VAL A 148 2.98 9.48 41.84
C VAL A 148 3.98 9.51 42.98
N VAL A 149 4.77 10.59 43.03
CA VAL A 149 5.83 10.79 44.01
C VAL A 149 5.59 12.12 44.73
N ASP A 150 5.29 12.06 46.03
CA ASP A 150 5.05 13.21 46.89
C ASP A 150 5.27 12.76 48.35
N ASP A 151 5.95 13.57 49.16
CA ASP A 151 6.28 13.23 50.55
C ASP A 151 5.06 13.33 51.50
N THR A 152 4.02 14.02 51.06
CA THR A 152 2.81 14.28 51.85
C THR A 152 1.73 13.24 51.56
N PRO A 153 1.32 12.40 52.54
CA PRO A 153 0.35 11.31 52.32
C PRO A 153 -1.01 11.76 51.78
N ALA A 154 -1.45 12.97 52.14
CA ALA A 154 -2.69 13.56 51.66
C ALA A 154 -2.64 13.82 50.13
N ASN A 155 -1.51 14.29 49.60
CA ASN A 155 -1.32 14.54 48.18
C ASN A 155 -1.29 13.23 47.38
N LEU A 156 -0.58 12.21 47.88
CA LEU A 156 -0.58 10.87 47.30
C LEU A 156 -2.00 10.28 47.20
N THR A 157 -2.79 10.42 48.26
CA THR A 157 -4.17 9.94 48.31
C THR A 157 -5.07 10.70 47.32
N LEU A 158 -4.93 12.03 47.26
CA LEU A 158 -5.67 12.88 46.32
C LEU A 158 -5.35 12.52 44.87
N VAL A 159 -4.08 12.62 44.46
CA VAL A 159 -3.65 12.38 43.08
C VAL A 159 -3.90 10.94 42.65
N GLY A 160 -3.63 9.98 43.54
CA GLY A 160 -3.94 8.58 43.29
C GLY A 160 -5.45 8.33 43.12
N GLY A 161 -6.28 8.96 43.95
CA GLY A 161 -7.73 8.93 43.83
C GLY A 161 -8.25 9.48 42.51
N LEU A 162 -7.64 10.57 42.01
CA LEU A 162 -8.03 11.21 40.74
C LEU A 162 -7.72 10.35 39.51
N LEU A 163 -6.67 9.52 39.55
CA LEU A 163 -6.12 8.81 38.38
C LEU A 163 -6.43 7.31 38.33
N ARG A 164 -6.82 6.69 39.45
CA ARG A 164 -7.01 5.23 39.57
C ARG A 164 -8.08 4.64 38.64
N ASP A 165 -9.04 5.45 38.20
CA ASP A 165 -10.12 5.01 37.32
C ASP A 165 -9.64 4.83 35.87
N ASP A 166 -8.60 5.57 35.48
CA ASP A 166 -8.07 5.61 34.12
C ASP A 166 -6.74 4.83 34.02
N TYR A 167 -5.96 4.76 35.10
CA TYR A 167 -4.57 4.28 35.11
C TYR A 167 -4.27 3.32 36.27
N GLN A 168 -3.22 2.51 36.11
CA GLN A 168 -2.64 1.78 37.23
C GLN A 168 -1.75 2.74 38.01
N VAL A 169 -2.14 3.12 39.22
CA VAL A 169 -1.37 4.09 40.00
C VAL A 169 -0.42 3.39 40.98
N LYS A 170 0.86 3.76 40.94
CA LYS A 170 1.85 3.43 41.97
C LYS A 170 2.16 4.69 42.77
N LEU A 171 2.42 4.54 44.07
CA LEU A 171 2.70 5.66 44.97
C LEU A 171 4.10 5.50 45.58
N ALA A 172 4.82 6.61 45.73
CA ALA A 172 6.09 6.67 46.45
C ALA A 172 6.16 7.95 47.30
N ALA A 173 6.54 7.81 48.57
CA ALA A 173 6.66 8.94 49.49
C ALA A 173 8.07 9.59 49.47
N ARG A 174 9.02 9.04 48.71
CA ARG A 174 10.42 9.48 48.69
C ARG A 174 11.06 9.29 47.32
N GLY A 175 12.01 10.15 46.99
CA GLY A 175 12.74 10.11 45.71
C GLY A 175 13.56 8.84 45.49
N ASP A 176 14.21 8.32 46.54
CA ASP A 176 14.99 7.07 46.45
C ASP A 176 14.12 5.86 46.08
N LYS A 177 12.92 5.78 46.68
CA LYS A 177 11.93 4.75 46.38
C LYS A 177 11.38 4.89 44.97
N ALA A 178 11.18 6.12 44.49
CA ALA A 178 10.74 6.38 43.12
C ALA A 178 11.76 5.85 42.11
N LEU A 179 13.06 6.11 42.30
CA LEU A 179 14.12 5.60 41.44
C LEU A 179 14.16 4.07 41.43
N GLN A 180 14.03 3.43 42.59
CA GLN A 180 13.94 1.96 42.69
C GLN A 180 12.75 1.39 41.91
N LEU A 181 11.58 2.04 42.00
CA LEU A 181 10.38 1.62 41.28
C LEU A 181 10.56 1.78 39.76
N CYS A 182 11.15 2.89 39.30
CA CYS A 182 11.45 3.08 37.88
C CYS A 182 12.43 2.05 37.32
N ALA A 183 13.43 1.63 38.11
CA ALA A 183 14.41 0.63 37.69
C ALA A 183 13.85 -0.80 37.70
N SER A 184 13.02 -1.15 38.69
CA SER A 184 12.48 -2.52 38.84
C SER A 184 11.22 -2.79 38.01
N SER A 185 10.39 -1.77 37.80
CA SER A 185 9.15 -1.86 37.03
C SER A 185 8.79 -0.49 36.49
N ALA A 186 9.39 -0.16 35.33
CA ALA A 186 9.27 1.12 34.65
C ALA A 186 7.80 1.55 34.49
N PRO A 187 7.41 2.70 35.07
CA PRO A 187 6.11 3.30 34.81
C PRO A 187 6.07 3.97 33.42
N ASP A 188 4.88 4.17 32.89
CA ASP A 188 4.64 4.91 31.64
C ASP A 188 4.72 6.44 31.83
N LEU A 189 4.57 6.93 33.07
CA LEU A 189 4.67 8.34 33.45
C LEU A 189 5.02 8.49 34.93
N VAL A 190 5.83 9.51 35.26
CA VAL A 190 6.07 9.93 36.64
C VAL A 190 5.45 11.31 36.90
N LEU A 191 4.59 11.41 37.91
CA LEU A 191 4.16 12.66 38.52
C LEU A 191 5.03 12.91 39.75
N LEU A 192 5.77 14.00 39.76
CA LEU A 192 6.87 14.19 40.72
C LEU A 192 6.73 15.53 41.43
N ASP A 193 6.56 15.50 42.74
CA ASP A 193 6.65 16.70 43.55
C ASP A 193 8.07 17.27 43.54
N LEU A 194 8.16 18.60 43.48
CA LEU A 194 9.45 19.29 43.50
C LEU A 194 10.07 19.35 44.90
N MET A 195 9.24 19.43 45.95
CA MET A 195 9.68 19.80 47.29
C MET A 195 9.57 18.62 48.25
N MET A 196 10.55 17.71 48.18
CA MET A 196 10.62 16.54 49.06
C MET A 196 11.90 16.57 49.94
N PRO A 197 11.85 16.03 51.17
CA PRO A 197 13.01 15.92 52.05
C PRO A 197 14.05 14.92 51.49
N GLU A 198 15.31 15.13 51.89
CA GLU A 198 16.50 14.34 51.48
C GLU A 198 16.87 14.46 49.99
N MET A 199 15.92 14.20 49.09
CA MET A 199 16.11 14.24 47.64
C MET A 199 14.92 14.94 46.97
N ASP A 200 15.19 16.11 46.39
CA ASP A 200 14.17 16.90 45.69
C ASP A 200 13.79 16.31 44.32
N GLY A 201 12.68 16.80 43.75
CA GLY A 201 12.18 16.32 42.46
C GLY A 201 13.13 16.59 41.29
N PHE A 202 13.97 17.63 41.37
CA PHE A 202 14.94 17.93 40.32
C PHE A 202 16.05 16.87 40.27
N GLU A 203 16.56 16.46 41.43
CA GLU A 203 17.58 15.42 41.52
C GLU A 203 17.03 14.05 41.07
N VAL A 204 15.79 13.72 41.43
CA VAL A 204 15.13 12.50 40.92
C VAL A 204 15.02 12.54 39.39
N CYS A 205 14.52 13.64 38.81
CA CYS A 205 14.40 13.78 37.36
C CYS A 205 15.76 13.68 36.66
N ARG A 206 16.79 14.36 37.19
CA ARG A 206 18.16 14.31 36.65
C ARG A 206 18.69 12.88 36.59
N ARG A 207 18.50 12.09 37.65
CA ARG A 207 18.93 10.68 37.69
C ARG A 207 18.16 9.80 36.71
N LEU A 208 16.84 9.99 36.60
CA LEU A 208 16.03 9.27 35.61
C LEU A 208 16.48 9.60 34.18
N LYS A 209 16.79 10.87 33.87
CA LYS A 209 17.22 11.28 32.53
C LYS A 209 18.66 10.89 32.19
N ALA A 210 19.51 10.68 33.19
CA ALA A 210 20.89 10.25 32.98
C ALA A 210 21.03 8.75 32.65
N ASP A 211 20.08 7.91 33.06
CA ASP A 211 20.12 6.46 32.83
C ASP A 211 19.37 6.09 31.54
N PRO A 212 20.03 5.47 30.53
CA PRO A 212 19.39 5.04 29.28
C PRO A 212 18.15 4.16 29.49
N ALA A 213 18.12 3.35 30.55
CA ALA A 213 17.00 2.46 30.85
C ALA A 213 15.77 3.21 31.35
N THR A 214 15.90 4.43 31.88
CA THR A 214 14.77 5.21 32.44
C THR A 214 14.58 6.58 31.81
N ALA A 215 15.53 7.05 30.98
CA ALA A 215 15.52 8.38 30.37
C ALA A 215 14.31 8.64 29.47
N HIS A 216 13.75 7.57 28.90
CA HIS A 216 12.58 7.61 28.03
C HIS A 216 11.27 7.89 28.79
N ILE A 217 11.22 7.67 30.11
CA ILE A 217 10.02 7.82 30.93
C ILE A 217 9.66 9.31 31.06
N PRO A 218 8.45 9.74 30.65
CA PRO A 218 8.03 11.14 30.80
C PRO A 218 7.86 11.51 32.28
N VAL A 219 8.28 12.72 32.64
CA VAL A 219 8.18 13.27 34.00
C VAL A 219 7.38 14.57 33.94
N ILE A 220 6.31 14.66 34.73
CA ILE A 220 5.55 15.90 34.96
C ILE A 220 5.76 16.34 36.39
N PHE A 221 6.19 17.58 36.58
CA PHE A 221 6.38 18.14 37.91
C PHE A 221 5.08 18.61 38.54
N LEU A 222 4.93 18.41 39.84
CA LEU A 222 3.90 19.05 40.66
C LEU A 222 4.57 20.22 41.41
N THR A 223 4.08 21.44 41.21
CA THR A 223 4.76 22.68 41.65
C THR A 223 3.82 23.58 42.45
N ALA A 224 4.34 24.52 43.24
CA ALA A 224 3.53 25.63 43.75
C ALA A 224 3.42 26.76 42.70
N VAL A 225 2.35 27.58 42.76
CA VAL A 225 2.04 28.65 41.78
C VAL A 225 3.16 29.71 41.64
N SER A 226 3.99 29.90 42.66
CA SER A 226 4.95 31.02 42.76
C SER A 226 6.33 30.77 42.11
N ASP A 227 6.51 29.74 41.28
CA ASP A 227 7.85 29.22 40.93
C ASP A 227 8.17 29.20 39.43
N ALA A 228 7.94 30.32 38.73
CA ALA A 228 8.21 30.45 37.29
C ALA A 228 9.69 30.14 36.91
N SER A 229 10.65 30.55 37.75
CA SER A 229 12.08 30.28 37.54
C SER A 229 12.41 28.78 37.58
N ARG A 230 11.78 28.06 38.52
CA ARG A 230 11.97 26.62 38.71
C ARG A 230 11.27 25.78 37.65
N THR A 231 10.20 26.32 37.06
CA THR A 231 9.53 25.71 35.91
C THR A 231 10.45 25.63 34.70
N VAL A 232 11.23 26.70 34.45
CA VAL A 232 12.22 26.75 33.37
C VAL A 232 13.36 25.76 33.62
N GLU A 233 13.87 25.69 34.86
CA GLU A 233 14.90 24.73 35.26
C GLU A 233 14.44 23.27 35.06
N GLY A 234 13.19 22.95 35.43
CA GLY A 234 12.64 21.61 35.27
C GLY A 234 12.49 21.16 33.82
N LEU A 235 12.06 22.06 32.93
CA LEU A 235 11.99 21.77 31.50
C LEU A 235 13.39 21.59 30.90
N ALA A 236 14.37 22.38 31.33
CA ALA A 236 15.77 22.23 30.90
C ALA A 236 16.39 20.88 31.33
N LEU A 237 15.93 20.32 32.46
CA LEU A 237 16.31 18.99 32.95
C LEU A 237 15.62 17.82 32.23
N GLY A 238 14.73 18.11 31.28
CA GLY A 238 14.07 17.11 30.44
C GLY A 238 12.70 16.62 30.95
N ALA A 239 12.08 17.35 31.90
CA ALA A 239 10.66 17.13 32.18
C ALA A 239 9.80 17.52 30.99
N VAL A 240 8.67 16.85 30.82
CA VAL A 240 7.78 17.06 29.67
C VAL A 240 6.72 18.13 29.94
N ASP A 241 6.38 18.36 31.21
CA ASP A 241 5.37 19.34 31.61
C ASP A 241 5.38 19.60 33.14
N TYR A 242 4.49 20.48 33.61
CA TYR A 242 4.23 20.72 35.03
C TYR A 242 2.74 20.97 35.33
N VAL A 243 2.34 20.75 36.58
CA VAL A 243 1.00 21.00 37.14
C VAL A 243 1.16 21.80 38.42
N SER A 244 0.54 22.98 38.48
CA SER A 244 0.52 23.81 39.69
C SER A 244 -0.45 23.26 40.75
N LYS A 245 -0.05 23.36 42.02
CA LYS A 245 -0.87 23.15 43.22
C LYS A 245 -1.56 24.48 43.59
N PRO A 246 -2.85 24.50 43.99
CA PRO A 246 -3.72 23.36 44.22
C PRO A 246 -4.09 22.63 42.91
N ILE A 247 -4.14 21.30 42.97
CA ILE A 247 -4.32 20.47 41.78
C ILE A 247 -5.75 20.57 41.28
N GLU A 248 -5.90 21.10 40.07
CA GLU A 248 -7.17 21.05 39.35
C GLU A 248 -7.32 19.70 38.62
N PRO A 249 -8.33 18.87 38.96
CA PRO A 249 -8.46 17.52 38.44
C PRO A 249 -8.49 17.43 36.91
N MET A 250 -9.19 18.35 36.25
CA MET A 250 -9.31 18.36 34.79
C MET A 250 -7.97 18.68 34.10
N ILE A 251 -7.19 19.62 34.66
CA ILE A 251 -5.88 19.98 34.13
C ILE A 251 -4.90 18.82 34.29
N LEU A 252 -4.87 18.20 35.47
CA LEU A 252 -4.00 17.05 35.74
C LEU A 252 -4.29 15.90 34.75
N LYS A 253 -5.56 15.51 34.61
CA LYS A 253 -5.96 14.44 33.67
C LYS A 253 -5.58 14.75 32.23
N ALA A 254 -5.80 15.99 31.78
CA ALA A 254 -5.47 16.41 30.42
C ALA A 254 -3.96 16.35 30.14
N ARG A 255 -3.12 16.79 31.09
CA ARG A 255 -1.66 16.75 30.95
C ARG A 255 -1.11 15.34 30.99
N VAL A 256 -1.59 14.50 31.92
CA VAL A 256 -1.26 13.07 31.99
C VAL A 256 -1.59 12.37 30.67
N ALA A 257 -2.81 12.55 30.17
CA ALA A 257 -3.24 11.93 28.91
C ALA A 257 -2.40 12.41 27.70
N THR A 258 -2.02 13.69 27.67
CA THR A 258 -1.19 14.26 26.60
C THR A 258 0.23 13.72 26.63
N ALA A 259 0.85 13.66 27.81
CA ALA A 259 2.19 13.12 27.98
C ALA A 259 2.27 11.63 27.61
N LEU A 260 1.32 10.83 28.07
CA LEU A 260 1.24 9.40 27.74
C LEU A 260 1.03 9.17 26.25
N ARG A 261 0.14 9.95 25.61
CA ARG A 261 -0.06 9.89 24.15
C ARG A 261 1.22 10.22 23.40
N THR A 262 1.90 11.30 23.78
CA THR A 262 3.14 11.75 23.14
C THR A 262 4.27 10.71 23.29
N ALA A 263 4.40 10.11 24.47
CA ALA A 263 5.37 9.05 24.71
C ALA A 263 5.09 7.83 23.82
N ARG A 264 3.82 7.43 23.71
CA ARG A 264 3.40 6.33 22.85
C ARG A 264 3.65 6.62 21.39
N ASP A 265 3.28 7.80 20.89
CA ASP A 265 3.49 8.21 19.50
C ASP A 265 4.98 8.12 19.10
N ARG A 266 5.87 8.56 20.00
CA ARG A 266 7.33 8.47 19.80
C ARG A 266 7.83 7.03 19.71
N GLU A 267 7.27 6.12 20.52
CA GLU A 267 7.61 4.70 20.49
C GLU A 267 7.23 4.05 19.16
N ASN A 268 6.05 4.36 18.62
CA ASN A 268 5.59 3.75 17.37
C ASN A 268 6.35 4.28 16.18
N LEU A 269 6.69 5.57 16.19
CA LEU A 269 7.47 6.18 15.13
C LEU A 269 8.84 5.49 15.03
N ARG A 270 9.46 5.15 16.16
CA ARG A 270 10.70 4.37 16.19
C ARG A 270 10.48 2.97 15.61
N ALA A 271 9.46 2.25 16.06
CA ALA A 271 9.16 0.91 15.54
C ALA A 271 8.86 0.91 14.03
N GLN A 272 8.17 1.93 13.52
CA GLN A 272 7.90 2.10 12.09
C GLN A 272 9.18 2.34 11.29
N PHE A 273 10.08 3.17 11.82
CA PHE A 273 11.37 3.43 11.19
C PHE A 273 12.22 2.16 11.10
N ASP A 274 12.28 1.39 12.19
CA ASP A 274 13.03 0.12 12.23
C ASP A 274 12.46 -0.89 11.22
N LEU A 275 11.13 -1.01 11.15
CA LEU A 275 10.47 -1.88 10.18
C LEU A 275 10.71 -1.43 8.73
N ALA A 276 10.69 -0.12 8.47
CA ALA A 276 10.96 0.42 7.15
C ALA A 276 12.40 0.12 6.71
N LEU A 277 13.36 0.25 7.62
CA LEU A 277 14.76 -0.07 7.36
C LEU A 277 14.95 -1.57 7.05
N GLU A 278 14.26 -2.44 7.79
CA GLU A 278 14.33 -3.88 7.55
C GLU A 278 13.72 -4.28 6.20
N ASN A 279 12.56 -3.72 5.85
CA ASN A 279 11.96 -3.95 4.54
C ASN A 279 12.85 -3.45 3.39
N ALA A 280 13.55 -2.33 3.57
CA ALA A 280 14.49 -1.82 2.59
C ALA A 280 15.66 -2.80 2.38
N ARG A 281 16.22 -3.36 3.47
CA ARG A 281 17.29 -4.37 3.39
C ARG A 281 16.83 -5.65 2.70
N LEU A 282 15.67 -6.17 3.08
CA LEU A 282 15.12 -7.38 2.46
C LEU A 282 14.89 -7.21 0.96
N ARG A 283 14.42 -6.03 0.53
CA ARG A 283 14.27 -5.71 -0.89
C ARG A 283 15.60 -5.70 -1.63
N GLU A 284 16.61 -5.05 -1.07
CA GLU A 284 17.96 -5.02 -1.65
C GLU A 284 18.56 -6.43 -1.76
N GLU A 285 18.33 -7.28 -0.77
CA GLU A 285 18.79 -8.67 -0.76
C GLU A 285 18.11 -9.51 -1.87
N VAL A 286 16.79 -9.38 -2.04
CA VAL A 286 16.09 -10.03 -3.17
C VAL A 286 16.62 -9.53 -4.51
N GLU A 287 16.85 -8.23 -4.65
CA GLU A 287 17.40 -7.66 -5.88
C GLU A 287 18.83 -8.16 -6.16
N ARG A 288 19.67 -8.28 -5.13
CA ARG A 288 21.03 -8.81 -5.26
C ARG A 288 21.03 -10.28 -5.70
N ILE A 289 20.23 -11.13 -5.06
CA ILE A 289 20.12 -12.56 -5.39
C ILE A 289 19.67 -12.73 -6.85
N THR A 290 18.64 -11.98 -7.26
CA THR A 290 18.07 -12.08 -8.61
C THR A 290 19.02 -11.56 -9.69
N ARG A 291 19.75 -10.47 -9.42
CA ARG A 291 20.62 -9.81 -10.41
C ARG A 291 21.99 -10.45 -10.55
N HIS A 292 22.60 -10.92 -9.47
CA HIS A 292 23.99 -11.39 -9.51
C HIS A 292 24.09 -12.92 -9.46
N ASP A 293 23.36 -13.55 -8.55
CA ASP A 293 23.56 -14.98 -8.23
C ASP A 293 22.82 -15.91 -9.20
N LEU A 294 21.77 -15.42 -9.87
CA LEU A 294 21.09 -16.15 -10.95
C LEU A 294 21.60 -15.79 -12.35
N HIS A 295 22.01 -14.54 -12.58
CA HIS A 295 22.50 -14.10 -13.89
C HIS A 295 23.80 -14.79 -14.29
N ASN A 296 24.76 -14.90 -13.37
CA ASN A 296 26.08 -15.47 -13.64
C ASN A 296 26.04 -16.96 -14.05
N PRO A 297 25.33 -17.86 -13.34
CA PRO A 297 25.25 -19.26 -13.77
C PRO A 297 24.52 -19.42 -15.11
N LEU A 298 23.52 -18.59 -15.41
CA LEU A 298 22.83 -18.60 -16.71
C LEU A 298 23.73 -18.13 -17.85
N ALA A 299 24.50 -17.07 -17.64
CA ALA A 299 25.47 -16.59 -18.62
C ALA A 299 26.56 -17.65 -18.90
N ALA A 300 27.00 -18.38 -17.87
CA ALA A 300 27.95 -19.49 -18.02
C ALA A 300 27.37 -20.66 -18.83
N ILE A 301 26.11 -21.05 -18.57
CA ILE A 301 25.42 -22.09 -19.34
C ILE A 301 25.33 -21.70 -20.82
N ILE A 302 24.97 -20.44 -21.12
CA ILE A 302 24.94 -19.92 -22.49
C ILE A 302 26.32 -20.02 -23.13
N GLY A 303 27.34 -19.46 -22.48
CA GLY A 303 28.71 -19.46 -23.02
C GLY A 303 29.25 -20.87 -23.31
N MET A 304 29.00 -21.83 -22.41
CA MET A 304 29.39 -23.24 -22.61
C MET A 304 28.61 -23.89 -23.75
N SER A 305 27.30 -23.65 -23.85
CA SER A 305 26.47 -24.20 -24.92
C SER A 305 26.86 -23.66 -26.30
N SER A 306 27.11 -22.34 -26.41
CA SER A 306 27.55 -21.71 -27.66
C SER A 306 28.97 -22.14 -28.06
N ALA A 307 29.87 -22.36 -27.09
CA ALA A 307 31.21 -22.89 -27.36
C ALA A 307 31.17 -24.32 -27.91
N MET A 308 30.31 -25.19 -27.36
CA MET A 308 30.13 -26.56 -27.87
C MET A 308 29.52 -26.59 -29.28
N LEU A 309 28.69 -25.61 -29.65
CA LEU A 309 28.18 -25.47 -31.02
C LEU A 309 29.29 -25.07 -32.02
N LEU A 310 30.39 -24.47 -31.55
CA LEU A 310 31.53 -24.07 -32.37
C LEU A 310 32.62 -25.17 -32.48
N GLU A 311 32.63 -26.14 -31.56
CA GLU A 311 33.60 -27.24 -31.54
C GLU A 311 33.10 -28.48 -32.31
N GLY A 312 33.51 -28.60 -33.57
CA GLY A 312 33.44 -29.85 -34.35
C GLY A 312 32.02 -30.33 -34.75
N PRO A 313 31.92 -31.45 -35.50
CA PRO A 313 30.63 -31.94 -35.97
C PRO A 313 29.88 -32.67 -34.84
N LEU A 314 28.88 -31.98 -34.29
CA LEU A 314 27.90 -32.56 -33.37
C LEU A 314 26.93 -33.49 -34.12
N ASN A 315 26.46 -34.55 -33.47
CA ASN A 315 25.35 -35.33 -34.03
C ASN A 315 24.02 -34.56 -33.93
N GLU A 316 23.02 -34.91 -34.74
CA GLU A 316 21.74 -34.19 -34.80
C GLU A 316 21.00 -34.09 -33.46
N THR A 317 21.19 -35.06 -32.57
CA THR A 317 20.58 -35.07 -31.24
C THR A 317 21.29 -34.09 -30.30
N GLN A 318 22.61 -34.08 -30.31
CA GLN A 318 23.45 -33.16 -29.52
C GLN A 318 23.23 -31.71 -29.96
N ASN A 319 23.16 -31.46 -31.28
CA ASN A 319 22.89 -30.14 -31.81
C ASN A 319 21.51 -29.63 -31.37
N ARG A 320 20.47 -30.48 -31.43
CA ARG A 320 19.12 -30.14 -30.93
C ARG A 320 19.09 -29.86 -29.43
N GLN A 321 19.83 -30.64 -28.63
CA GLN A 321 19.90 -30.45 -27.18
C GLN A 321 20.61 -29.15 -26.79
N LEU A 322 21.72 -28.82 -27.47
CA LEU A 322 22.48 -27.59 -27.20
C LEU A 322 21.69 -26.33 -27.57
N VAL A 323 21.03 -26.32 -28.73
CA VAL A 323 20.13 -25.23 -29.13
C VAL A 323 18.98 -25.07 -28.14
N ALA A 324 18.45 -26.17 -27.58
CA ALA A 324 17.40 -26.11 -26.56
C ALA A 324 17.92 -25.53 -25.23
N ILE A 325 19.14 -25.88 -24.80
CA ILE A 325 19.78 -25.34 -23.59
C ILE A 325 20.03 -23.84 -23.74
N GLU A 326 20.64 -23.42 -24.84
CA GLU A 326 20.92 -22.01 -25.13
C GLU A 326 19.63 -21.18 -25.15
N ARG A 327 18.59 -21.67 -25.83
CA ARG A 327 17.28 -21.02 -25.87
C ARG A 327 16.67 -20.89 -24.47
N THR A 328 16.66 -21.96 -23.69
CA THR A 328 16.06 -21.96 -22.34
C THR A 328 16.80 -21.02 -21.39
N ALA A 329 18.13 -20.96 -21.48
CA ALA A 329 18.95 -20.07 -20.66
C ALA A 329 18.77 -18.59 -21.05
N ASN A 330 18.66 -18.28 -22.35
CA ASN A 330 18.32 -16.94 -22.82
C ASN A 330 16.90 -16.53 -22.37
N ASP A 331 15.93 -17.44 -22.47
CA ASP A 331 14.56 -17.20 -21.98
C ASP A 331 14.55 -16.89 -20.46
N MET A 332 15.38 -17.58 -19.66
CA MET A 332 15.51 -17.27 -18.23
C MET A 332 16.18 -15.92 -17.96
N LEU A 333 17.22 -15.55 -18.72
CA LEU A 333 17.86 -14.23 -18.60
C LEU A 333 16.89 -13.11 -18.96
N ASP A 334 16.10 -13.28 -20.01
CA ASP A 334 15.10 -12.31 -20.41
C ASP A 334 13.96 -12.24 -19.38
N MET A 335 13.57 -13.37 -18.79
CA MET A 335 12.63 -13.39 -17.66
C MET A 335 13.19 -12.63 -16.44
N LEU A 336 14.48 -12.77 -16.12
CA LEU A 336 15.12 -12.03 -15.01
C LEU A 336 15.18 -10.52 -15.29
N LYS A 337 15.62 -10.13 -16.49
CA LYS A 337 15.64 -8.72 -16.91
C LYS A 337 14.24 -8.12 -16.88
N LEU A 338 13.25 -8.87 -17.37
CA LEU A 338 11.86 -8.45 -17.37
C LEU A 338 11.32 -8.38 -15.94
N SER A 339 11.65 -9.31 -15.05
CA SER A 339 11.23 -9.29 -13.64
C SER A 339 11.69 -8.04 -12.91
N ALA A 340 12.93 -7.61 -13.11
CA ALA A 340 13.45 -6.37 -12.52
C ALA A 340 12.71 -5.12 -13.05
N LEU A 341 12.40 -5.09 -14.35
CA LEU A 341 11.63 -4.01 -14.96
C LEU A 341 10.16 -4.01 -14.51
N LEU A 342 9.55 -5.19 -14.38
CA LEU A 342 8.18 -5.36 -13.90
C LEU A 342 8.05 -4.90 -12.44
N LEU A 343 9.00 -5.18 -11.56
CA LEU A 343 9.00 -4.67 -10.19
C LEU A 343 9.03 -3.15 -10.15
N ARG A 344 9.81 -2.51 -11.03
CA ARG A 344 9.84 -1.04 -11.15
C ARG A 344 8.54 -0.47 -11.71
N MET A 345 7.90 -1.17 -12.66
CA MET A 345 6.60 -0.79 -13.19
C MET A 345 5.49 -0.93 -12.13
N GLU A 346 5.48 -2.03 -11.37
CA GLU A 346 4.56 -2.26 -10.24
C GLU A 346 4.71 -1.18 -9.16
N ALA A 347 5.93 -0.70 -8.91
CA ALA A 347 6.20 0.40 -7.98
C ALA A 347 5.83 1.79 -8.52
N GLY A 348 5.55 1.93 -9.82
CA GLY A 348 5.30 3.22 -10.47
C GLY A 348 6.56 4.04 -10.81
N ASP A 349 7.75 3.48 -10.59
CA ASP A 349 9.05 4.15 -10.76
C ASP A 349 9.71 3.90 -12.13
N TYR A 350 8.98 3.29 -13.05
CA TYR A 350 9.45 3.06 -14.41
C TYR A 350 9.05 4.20 -15.35
N ARG A 351 10.01 4.73 -16.09
CA ARG A 351 9.77 5.71 -17.17
C ARG A 351 10.36 5.17 -18.48
N PRO A 352 9.58 5.04 -19.57
CA PRO A 352 10.11 4.60 -20.86
C PRO A 352 11.16 5.59 -21.36
N GLU A 353 12.24 5.08 -21.91
CA GLU A 353 13.16 5.90 -22.69
C GLU A 353 12.50 6.30 -24.01
N PRO A 354 12.55 7.58 -24.42
CA PRO A 354 11.84 8.09 -25.59
C PRO A 354 12.57 7.75 -26.91
N HIS A 355 12.77 6.46 -27.18
CA HIS A 355 13.30 6.00 -28.46
C HIS A 355 12.15 5.71 -29.45
N PRO A 356 12.24 6.15 -30.71
CA PRO A 356 11.25 5.81 -31.72
C PRO A 356 11.34 4.32 -32.09
N VAL A 357 10.22 3.61 -32.00
CA VAL A 357 10.11 2.19 -32.36
C VAL A 357 9.09 2.05 -33.49
N ASP A 358 9.53 1.49 -34.62
CA ASP A 358 8.66 1.18 -35.76
C ASP A 358 7.84 -0.08 -35.47
N LEU A 359 6.53 0.09 -35.28
CA LEU A 359 5.62 -1.01 -34.96
C LEU A 359 5.45 -2.01 -36.10
N ALA A 360 5.50 -1.56 -37.35
CA ALA A 360 5.33 -2.43 -38.50
C ALA A 360 6.53 -3.38 -38.62
N ALA A 361 7.75 -2.85 -38.50
CA ALA A 361 8.97 -3.65 -38.47
C ALA A 361 8.99 -4.64 -37.29
N LEU A 362 8.52 -4.19 -36.12
CA LEU A 362 8.47 -5.01 -34.92
C LEU A 362 7.46 -6.18 -35.03
N LEU A 363 6.26 -5.92 -35.53
CA LEU A 363 5.23 -6.94 -35.76
C LEU A 363 5.64 -7.94 -36.84
N GLN A 364 6.31 -7.46 -37.91
CA GLN A 364 6.88 -8.34 -38.94
C GLN A 364 7.87 -9.33 -38.32
N ARG A 365 8.80 -8.84 -37.49
CA ARG A 365 9.77 -9.69 -36.80
C ARG A 365 9.10 -10.73 -35.90
N VAL A 366 8.15 -10.32 -35.07
CA VAL A 366 7.42 -11.25 -34.17
C VAL A 366 6.65 -12.30 -34.96
N ALA A 367 6.02 -11.93 -36.08
CA ALA A 367 5.30 -12.86 -36.94
C ALA A 367 6.24 -13.88 -37.60
N ASP A 368 7.38 -13.43 -38.14
CA ASP A 368 8.36 -14.27 -38.81
C ASP A 368 8.94 -15.34 -37.85
N GLU A 369 9.33 -14.93 -36.65
CA GLU A 369 9.83 -15.83 -35.60
C GLU A 369 8.76 -16.83 -35.15
N SER A 370 7.51 -16.38 -35.02
CA SER A 370 6.39 -17.24 -34.60
C SER A 370 5.99 -18.26 -35.66
N ARG A 371 6.14 -17.95 -36.97
CA ARG A 371 5.84 -18.89 -38.06
C ARG A 371 6.73 -20.13 -38.01
N GLY A 372 8.00 -19.97 -37.65
CA GLY A 372 8.94 -21.10 -37.49
C GLY A 372 8.46 -22.12 -36.45
N ILE A 373 7.84 -21.63 -35.36
CA ILE A 373 7.30 -22.48 -34.28
C ILE A 373 5.96 -23.13 -34.70
N CYS A 374 5.15 -22.41 -35.50
CA CYS A 374 3.82 -22.86 -35.91
C CYS A 374 3.82 -23.89 -37.06
N ALA A 375 4.89 -23.93 -37.88
CA ALA A 375 4.98 -24.83 -39.03
C ALA A 375 4.74 -26.31 -38.67
N GLY A 376 5.29 -26.76 -37.54
CA GLY A 376 5.11 -28.12 -37.03
C GLY A 376 3.71 -28.43 -36.46
N ARG A 377 2.89 -27.41 -36.21
CA ARG A 377 1.52 -27.52 -35.64
C ARG A 377 0.42 -27.22 -36.66
N HIS A 378 0.77 -26.92 -37.92
CA HIS A 378 -0.16 -26.52 -38.98
C HIS A 378 -1.03 -25.30 -38.60
N ILE A 379 -0.47 -24.36 -37.85
CA ILE A 379 -1.12 -23.07 -37.54
C ILE A 379 -0.57 -22.03 -38.52
N SER A 380 -1.46 -21.23 -39.10
CA SER A 380 -1.10 -20.15 -40.03
C SER A 380 -1.03 -18.80 -39.31
N ILE A 381 -0.05 -17.96 -39.68
CA ILE A 381 0.04 -16.57 -39.18
C ILE A 381 -0.11 -15.61 -40.34
N VAL A 382 -1.17 -14.82 -40.31
CA VAL A 382 -1.47 -13.76 -41.28
C VAL A 382 -1.14 -12.42 -40.66
N LEU A 383 -0.39 -11.61 -41.40
CA LEU A 383 0.03 -10.27 -40.98
C LEU A 383 -0.54 -9.23 -41.94
N GLU A 384 -1.28 -8.27 -41.39
CA GLU A 384 -1.93 -7.17 -42.12
C GLU A 384 -1.41 -5.84 -41.56
N LEU A 385 -0.45 -5.23 -42.27
CA LEU A 385 0.19 -3.98 -41.83
C LEU A 385 -0.45 -2.76 -42.51
N GLY A 386 -0.95 -1.82 -41.70
CA GLY A 386 -1.34 -0.48 -42.14
C GLY A 386 -0.14 0.43 -42.39
N ALA A 387 -0.37 1.75 -42.35
CA ALA A 387 0.69 2.74 -42.57
C ALA A 387 1.80 2.65 -41.50
N ALA A 388 3.03 2.97 -41.88
CA ALA A 388 4.17 3.00 -40.97
C ALA A 388 3.88 3.91 -39.77
N ARG A 389 4.04 3.37 -38.55
CA ARG A 389 3.78 4.09 -37.30
C ARG A 389 4.90 3.84 -36.30
N SER A 390 5.44 4.95 -35.78
CA SER A 390 6.44 4.93 -34.73
C SER A 390 5.83 5.34 -33.39
N VAL A 391 6.19 4.62 -32.34
CA VAL A 391 5.83 4.92 -30.95
C VAL A 391 7.07 5.25 -30.14
N ALA A 392 6.93 6.07 -29.10
CA ALA A 392 8.01 6.32 -28.16
C ALA A 392 8.06 5.18 -27.13
N GLY A 393 9.21 4.53 -26.98
CA GLY A 393 9.32 3.46 -25.99
C GLY A 393 10.61 2.67 -26.05
N ASN A 394 10.68 1.68 -25.17
CA ASN A 394 11.77 0.72 -25.15
C ASN A 394 11.44 -0.45 -26.10
N GLN A 395 12.23 -0.60 -27.18
CA GLN A 395 12.01 -1.62 -28.20
C GLN A 395 12.01 -3.05 -27.64
N LEU A 396 12.84 -3.36 -26.63
CA LEU A 396 12.90 -4.70 -26.02
C LEU A 396 11.60 -5.03 -25.27
N LEU A 397 11.06 -4.06 -24.54
CA LEU A 397 9.80 -4.25 -23.81
C LEU A 397 8.61 -4.37 -24.76
N LEU A 398 8.53 -3.52 -25.79
CA LEU A 398 7.48 -3.60 -26.80
C LEU A 398 7.56 -4.92 -27.59
N TYR A 399 8.77 -5.38 -27.91
CA TYR A 399 8.99 -6.71 -28.49
C TYR A 399 8.47 -7.81 -27.57
N SER A 400 8.87 -7.80 -26.30
CA SER A 400 8.48 -8.80 -25.30
C SER A 400 6.96 -8.86 -25.11
N MET A 401 6.31 -7.70 -25.03
CA MET A 401 4.86 -7.56 -24.99
C MET A 401 4.21 -8.25 -26.19
N LEU A 402 4.56 -7.86 -27.41
CA LEU A 402 3.95 -8.40 -28.63
C LEU A 402 4.21 -9.90 -28.79
N HIS A 403 5.45 -10.34 -28.53
CA HIS A 403 5.83 -11.73 -28.59
C HIS A 403 5.05 -12.58 -27.59
N ASN A 404 4.86 -12.11 -26.35
CA ASN A 404 4.06 -12.83 -25.35
C ASN A 404 2.59 -12.98 -25.75
N LEU A 405 2.00 -11.96 -26.38
CA LEU A 405 0.62 -12.00 -26.83
C LEU A 405 0.43 -12.91 -28.06
N VAL A 406 1.32 -12.84 -29.05
CA VAL A 406 1.29 -13.73 -30.23
C VAL A 406 1.56 -15.18 -29.82
N ARG A 407 2.50 -15.41 -28.90
CA ARG A 407 2.74 -16.73 -28.31
C ARG A 407 1.49 -17.26 -27.61
N ASN A 408 0.78 -16.43 -26.84
CA ASN A 408 -0.46 -16.84 -26.18
C ASN A 408 -1.53 -17.28 -27.20
N ALA A 409 -1.73 -16.49 -28.26
CA ALA A 409 -2.66 -16.77 -29.35
C ALA A 409 -2.33 -18.07 -30.11
N THR A 410 -1.05 -18.27 -30.44
CA THR A 410 -0.57 -19.48 -31.14
C THR A 410 -0.63 -20.73 -30.25
N GLU A 411 -0.31 -20.62 -28.96
CA GLU A 411 -0.42 -21.76 -28.04
C GLU A 411 -1.86 -22.22 -27.84
N ALA A 412 -2.81 -21.28 -27.82
CA ALA A 412 -4.24 -21.56 -27.71
C ALA A 412 -4.85 -22.11 -29.01
N SER A 413 -4.17 -21.95 -30.15
CA SER A 413 -4.65 -22.38 -31.46
C SER A 413 -4.40 -23.87 -31.72
N THR A 414 -5.30 -24.46 -32.52
CA THR A 414 -5.27 -25.86 -32.96
C THR A 414 -4.84 -25.98 -34.43
N ALA A 415 -4.59 -27.20 -34.90
CA ALA A 415 -4.15 -27.43 -36.27
C ALA A 415 -5.21 -26.96 -37.28
N GLY A 416 -4.79 -26.14 -38.25
CA GLY A 416 -5.67 -25.50 -39.24
C GLY A 416 -6.15 -24.10 -38.85
N ASP A 417 -5.92 -23.65 -37.61
CA ASP A 417 -6.28 -22.30 -37.20
C ASP A 417 -5.37 -21.23 -37.82
N THR A 418 -5.91 -20.01 -37.88
CA THR A 418 -5.18 -18.81 -38.29
C THR A 418 -5.10 -17.83 -37.13
N VAL A 419 -3.87 -17.42 -36.79
CA VAL A 419 -3.61 -16.25 -35.95
C VAL A 419 -3.44 -15.04 -36.86
N ARG A 420 -4.32 -14.05 -36.72
CA ARG A 420 -4.26 -12.80 -37.49
C ARG A 420 -3.66 -11.69 -36.63
N ILE A 421 -2.65 -11.02 -37.15
CA ILE A 421 -2.00 -9.86 -36.54
C ILE A 421 -2.25 -8.67 -37.47
N THR A 422 -2.95 -7.66 -36.96
CA THR A 422 -3.33 -6.47 -37.74
C THR A 422 -2.76 -5.22 -37.07
N LEU A 423 -2.12 -4.35 -37.85
CA LEU A 423 -1.83 -2.97 -37.47
C LEU A 423 -2.80 -2.06 -38.23
N ALA A 424 -3.81 -1.54 -37.56
CA ALA A 424 -4.82 -0.70 -38.17
C ALA A 424 -4.27 0.70 -38.50
N ALA A 425 -4.96 1.44 -39.38
CA ALA A 425 -4.55 2.78 -39.82
C ALA A 425 -4.55 3.81 -38.67
N ASP A 426 -5.40 3.62 -37.67
CA ASP A 426 -5.45 4.41 -36.42
C ASP A 426 -4.34 4.02 -35.42
N GLY A 427 -3.51 3.04 -35.77
CA GLY A 427 -2.38 2.52 -35.00
C GLY A 427 -2.74 1.51 -33.92
N GLU A 428 -3.98 1.04 -33.88
CA GLU A 428 -4.36 -0.06 -33.02
C GLU A 428 -3.75 -1.38 -33.52
N ILE A 429 -3.12 -2.13 -32.62
CA ILE A 429 -2.60 -3.47 -32.88
C ILE A 429 -3.66 -4.47 -32.44
N ARG A 430 -4.07 -5.37 -33.34
CA ARG A 430 -5.00 -6.46 -33.04
C ARG A 430 -4.33 -7.81 -33.25
N ILE A 431 -4.44 -8.70 -32.26
CA ILE A 431 -4.00 -10.10 -32.35
C ILE A 431 -5.23 -10.96 -32.14
N HIS A 432 -5.56 -11.81 -33.11
CA HIS A 432 -6.79 -12.60 -33.13
C HIS A 432 -6.53 -14.08 -33.39
N ASN A 433 -7.20 -14.96 -32.65
CA ASN A 433 -7.20 -16.41 -32.86
C ASN A 433 -8.59 -17.02 -32.58
N ARG A 434 -8.86 -18.20 -33.16
CA ARG A 434 -10.17 -18.87 -33.08
C ARG A 434 -10.53 -19.39 -31.67
N ALA A 435 -9.53 -19.67 -30.84
CA ALA A 435 -9.77 -20.26 -29.53
C ALA A 435 -10.26 -19.21 -28.52
N ALA A 436 -11.35 -19.53 -27.83
CA ALA A 436 -11.88 -18.72 -26.74
C ALA A 436 -11.06 -18.92 -25.45
N VAL A 437 -10.98 -17.87 -24.64
CA VAL A 437 -10.43 -17.97 -23.28
C VAL A 437 -11.47 -18.65 -22.39
N PRO A 438 -11.10 -19.67 -21.59
CA PRO A 438 -12.03 -20.34 -20.68
C PRO A 438 -12.70 -19.35 -19.74
N GLU A 439 -14.01 -19.50 -19.50
CA GLU A 439 -14.79 -18.62 -18.60
C GLU A 439 -14.09 -18.23 -17.29
N PRO A 440 -13.52 -19.16 -16.49
CA PRO A 440 -12.87 -18.82 -15.23
C PRO A 440 -11.60 -17.96 -15.39
N MET A 441 -11.04 -17.88 -16.60
CA MET A 441 -9.88 -17.06 -16.90
C MET A 441 -10.22 -15.68 -17.48
N ARG A 442 -11.45 -15.46 -17.96
CA ARG A 442 -11.79 -14.24 -18.73
C ARG A 442 -11.60 -12.97 -17.90
N GLU A 443 -12.04 -12.97 -16.64
CA GLU A 443 -11.90 -11.83 -15.72
C GLU A 443 -10.45 -11.62 -15.25
N ARG A 444 -9.69 -12.71 -15.12
CA ARG A 444 -8.34 -12.71 -14.56
C ARG A 444 -7.25 -12.74 -15.63
N PHE A 445 -7.60 -12.55 -16.90
CA PHE A 445 -6.70 -12.81 -18.03
C PHE A 445 -5.38 -12.00 -17.95
N PHE A 446 -5.45 -10.77 -17.44
CA PHE A 446 -4.29 -9.90 -17.23
C PHE A 446 -3.82 -9.83 -15.78
N GLU A 447 -4.24 -10.76 -14.92
CA GLU A 447 -3.75 -10.87 -13.54
C GLU A 447 -2.47 -11.71 -13.45
N LYS A 448 -1.71 -11.48 -12.39
CA LYS A 448 -0.49 -12.23 -12.08
C LYS A 448 -0.82 -13.70 -11.83
N TYR A 449 -0.08 -14.60 -12.47
CA TYR A 449 -0.21 -16.06 -12.33
C TYR A 449 -1.55 -16.63 -12.82
N ALA A 450 -2.27 -15.93 -13.70
CA ALA A 450 -3.48 -16.46 -14.32
C ALA A 450 -3.11 -17.51 -15.38
N THR A 451 -3.40 -18.79 -15.11
CA THR A 451 -3.17 -19.92 -16.03
C THR A 451 -4.33 -20.91 -16.01
N SER A 452 -4.57 -21.62 -17.12
CA SER A 452 -5.48 -22.75 -17.20
C SER A 452 -4.98 -23.77 -18.22
N GLY A 453 -5.04 -25.06 -17.84
CA GLY A 453 -4.81 -26.19 -18.75
C GLY A 453 -3.40 -26.35 -19.33
N LYS A 454 -2.38 -25.66 -18.80
CA LYS A 454 -0.99 -25.73 -19.29
C LYS A 454 -0.03 -26.15 -18.16
N GLU A 455 0.64 -27.29 -18.30
CA GLU A 455 1.60 -27.83 -17.32
C GLU A 455 2.82 -26.91 -17.10
N ASN A 456 3.18 -26.06 -18.08
CA ASN A 456 4.36 -25.18 -18.03
C ASN A 456 4.05 -23.67 -18.19
N GLY A 457 2.80 -23.25 -17.98
CA GLY A 457 2.44 -21.83 -18.10
C GLY A 457 2.84 -21.02 -16.87
N SER A 458 3.63 -19.96 -17.02
CA SER A 458 4.03 -19.08 -15.89
C SER A 458 2.92 -18.12 -15.44
N GLY A 459 1.92 -17.84 -16.30
CA GLY A 459 0.85 -16.87 -16.02
C GLY A 459 1.30 -15.42 -15.91
N LEU A 460 2.54 -15.12 -16.34
CA LEU A 460 3.10 -13.77 -16.31
C LEU A 460 3.07 -13.07 -17.69
N GLY A 461 2.83 -13.81 -18.78
CA GLY A 461 2.93 -13.27 -20.14
C GLY A 461 1.90 -12.17 -20.44
N THR A 462 0.63 -12.39 -20.12
CA THR A 462 -0.44 -11.41 -20.31
C THR A 462 -0.35 -10.27 -19.30
N TYR A 463 -0.02 -10.58 -18.04
CA TYR A 463 0.24 -9.59 -16.98
C TYR A 463 1.35 -8.60 -17.37
N SER A 464 2.49 -9.12 -17.83
CA SER A 464 3.63 -8.29 -18.28
C SER A 464 3.26 -7.46 -19.52
N ALA A 465 2.50 -8.01 -20.46
CA ALA A 465 2.02 -7.25 -21.60
C ALA A 465 1.15 -6.06 -21.19
N ARG A 466 0.27 -6.22 -20.19
CA ARG A 466 -0.53 -5.12 -19.62
C ARG A 466 0.34 -4.06 -18.97
N LEU A 467 1.25 -4.45 -18.06
CA LEU A 467 2.16 -3.52 -17.39
C LEU A 467 3.03 -2.74 -18.38
N ILE A 468 3.57 -3.40 -19.41
CA ILE A 468 4.37 -2.74 -20.45
C ILE A 468 3.52 -1.74 -21.23
N THR A 469 2.28 -2.10 -21.58
CA THR A 469 1.36 -1.21 -22.30
C THR A 469 1.05 0.04 -21.47
N GLU A 470 0.68 -0.14 -20.19
CA GLU A 470 0.36 0.95 -19.26
C GLU A 470 1.59 1.84 -18.98
N ALA A 471 2.76 1.24 -18.81
CA ALA A 471 4.03 1.96 -18.63
C ALA A 471 4.38 2.85 -19.83
N HIS A 472 3.94 2.48 -21.04
CA HIS A 472 4.10 3.26 -22.26
C HIS A 472 2.92 4.22 -22.51
N GLY A 473 2.02 4.41 -21.53
CA GLY A 473 0.85 5.29 -21.63
C GLY A 473 -0.23 4.78 -22.58
N GLY A 474 -0.21 3.49 -22.91
CA GLY A 474 -1.19 2.83 -23.77
C GLY A 474 -2.30 2.12 -23.00
N SER A 475 -3.16 1.43 -23.74
CA SER A 475 -4.20 0.55 -23.21
C SER A 475 -4.23 -0.79 -23.93
N ILE A 476 -4.50 -1.87 -23.21
CA ILE A 476 -4.72 -3.21 -23.76
C ILE A 476 -6.09 -3.74 -23.32
N ALA A 477 -6.81 -4.38 -24.24
CA ALA A 477 -8.12 -4.98 -23.98
C ALA A 477 -8.22 -6.37 -24.62
N MET A 478 -9.10 -7.22 -24.07
CA MET A 478 -9.42 -8.53 -24.62
C MET A 478 -10.92 -8.62 -24.88
N THR A 479 -11.27 -9.14 -26.06
CA THR A 479 -12.63 -9.60 -26.38
C THR A 479 -12.57 -11.08 -26.71
N THR A 480 -13.42 -11.91 -26.10
CA THR A 480 -13.40 -13.36 -26.33
C THR A 480 -14.82 -13.93 -26.34
N SER A 481 -15.12 -14.80 -27.28
CA SER A 481 -16.37 -15.56 -27.36
C SER A 481 -16.12 -16.94 -27.98
N ASP A 482 -16.98 -17.91 -27.69
CA ASP A 482 -16.86 -19.26 -28.27
C ASP A 482 -17.16 -19.29 -29.78
N VAL A 483 -17.77 -18.23 -30.31
CA VAL A 483 -18.15 -18.10 -31.73
C VAL A 483 -17.07 -17.39 -32.53
N ASP A 484 -16.58 -16.26 -32.01
CA ASP A 484 -15.66 -15.37 -32.71
C ASP A 484 -14.21 -15.64 -32.35
N GLY A 485 -13.94 -16.33 -31.24
CA GLY A 485 -12.59 -16.54 -30.71
C GLY A 485 -12.12 -15.37 -29.86
N THR A 486 -10.81 -15.17 -29.75
CA THR A 486 -10.18 -14.17 -28.89
C THR A 486 -9.47 -13.10 -29.71
N THR A 487 -9.70 -11.84 -29.37
CA THR A 487 -9.03 -10.67 -29.93
C THR A 487 -8.42 -9.85 -28.81
N LEU A 488 -7.13 -9.57 -28.91
CA LEU A 488 -6.42 -8.61 -28.07
C LEU A 488 -6.19 -7.33 -28.86
N ALA A 489 -6.62 -6.20 -28.30
CA ALA A 489 -6.47 -4.87 -28.89
C ALA A 489 -5.51 -4.03 -28.05
N ILE A 490 -4.46 -3.49 -28.66
CA ILE A 490 -3.44 -2.68 -28.00
C ILE A 490 -3.38 -1.31 -28.68
N VAL A 491 -3.46 -0.25 -27.89
CA VAL A 491 -3.30 1.14 -28.32
C VAL A 491 -2.09 1.73 -27.62
N LEU A 492 -1.15 2.25 -28.40
CA LEU A 492 0.02 2.97 -27.90
C LEU A 492 -0.03 4.43 -28.39
N PRO A 493 0.36 5.40 -27.54
CA PRO A 493 0.40 6.81 -27.94
C PRO A 493 1.37 6.98 -29.11
N ALA A 494 0.91 7.70 -30.15
CA ALA A 494 1.77 8.09 -31.24
C ALA A 494 2.88 9.03 -30.73
N LYS A 495 4.06 8.94 -31.34
CA LYS A 495 5.16 9.86 -31.07
C LYS A 495 4.86 11.27 -31.59
#